data_AF-A0A3S0MG43-F1
#
_entry.id   AF-A0A3S0MG43-F1
#
_cell.length_a   1.000
_cell.length_b   1.000
_cell.length_c   1.000
_cell.angle_alpha   90.00
_cell.angle_beta   90.00
_cell.angle_gamma   90.00
#
_symmetry.space_group_name_H-M   'P 1'
#
loop_
_entity.id
_entity.type
_entity.pdbx_description
1 polymer ?
#
loop_
_entity_poly.entity_id
_entity_poly.type
_entity_poly.pdbx_seq_one_letter_code
_entity_poly.pdbx_strand_id
1 'polypeptide(L)'
;MFRRIFIGLTLAVVANSASAYFYNGNDLREPLKEYRKAEREDPNTDYTQAWNFRGYVYGVYDATDSEYCTPRDFGGHQLMAVVAKYIEDNPQLWSKPADELVGSAIKAAFPCD
;
A
#
# COMPACT_ATOMS: atom_id res chain seq x y z
N MET A 1 20.76 23.31 30.59
CA MET A 1 19.43 22.92 30.05
C MET A 1 19.28 23.18 28.55
N PHE A 2 19.75 24.31 28.00
CA PHE A 2 19.60 24.64 26.57
C PHE A 2 20.26 23.65 25.58
N ARG A 3 21.39 23.02 25.93
CA ARG A 3 22.10 22.07 25.04
C ARG A 3 21.30 20.81 24.69
N ARG A 4 20.37 20.38 25.56
CA ARG A 4 19.51 19.21 25.30
C ARG A 4 18.29 19.57 24.44
N ILE A 5 17.85 20.83 24.49
CA ILE A 5 16.73 21.35 23.68
C ILE A 5 17.14 21.46 22.20
N PHE A 6 18.38 21.87 21.92
CA PHE A 6 18.90 21.93 20.55
C PHE A 6 19.03 20.57 19.85
N ILE A 7 19.26 19.49 20.60
CA ILE A 7 19.34 18.11 20.05
C ILE A 7 17.94 17.58 19.71
N GLY A 8 16.91 17.95 20.50
CA GLY A 8 15.53 17.59 20.20
C GLY A 8 14.97 18.33 18.98
N LEU A 9 15.32 19.61 18.79
CA LEU A 9 14.83 20.42 17.68
C LEU A 9 15.41 20.03 16.30
N THR A 10 16.58 19.40 16.28
CA THR A 10 17.25 19.00 15.02
C THR A 10 16.73 17.69 14.45
N LEU A 11 16.20 16.77 15.28
CA LEU A 11 15.56 15.54 14.78
C LEU A 11 14.16 15.76 14.19
N ALA A 12 13.48 16.86 14.51
CA ALA A 12 12.13 17.13 14.01
C ALA A 12 12.09 17.65 12.55
N VAL A 13 13.23 18.04 11.98
CA VAL A 13 13.30 18.70 10.66
C VAL A 13 13.57 17.71 9.51
N VAL A 14 13.82 16.43 9.80
CA VAL A 14 14.06 15.40 8.77
C VAL A 14 12.80 14.62 8.37
N ALA A 15 11.61 15.16 8.64
CA ALA A 15 10.38 14.73 7.97
C ALA A 15 10.43 15.19 6.49
N ASN A 16 11.37 14.61 5.74
CA ASN A 16 11.37 14.71 4.30
C ASN A 16 10.08 14.06 3.82
N SER A 17 9.38 14.72 2.91
CA SER A 17 8.40 14.06 2.05
C SER A 17 9.14 12.89 1.41
N ALA A 18 8.91 11.67 1.89
CA ALA A 18 9.42 10.48 1.25
C ALA A 18 8.70 10.36 -0.08
N SER A 19 9.20 11.06 -1.09
CA SER A 19 8.80 10.89 -2.47
C SER A 19 9.26 9.48 -2.85
N ALA A 20 8.36 8.51 -2.74
CA ALA A 20 8.55 7.15 -3.22
C ALA A 20 8.55 7.12 -4.76
N TYR A 21 9.23 8.09 -5.40
CA TYR A 21 9.28 8.28 -6.85
C TYR A 21 9.76 7.02 -7.60
N PHE A 22 10.49 6.15 -6.92
CA PHE A 22 11.03 4.92 -7.50
C PHE A 22 10.14 3.69 -7.32
N TYR A 23 9.24 3.64 -6.32
CA TYR A 23 8.39 2.47 -6.07
C TYR A 23 7.03 2.63 -6.76
N ASN A 24 6.81 1.87 -7.82
CA ASN A 24 5.68 1.99 -8.72
C ASN A 24 4.90 0.68 -8.86
N GLY A 25 3.81 0.70 -9.62
CA GLY A 25 2.98 -0.49 -9.84
C GLY A 25 3.72 -1.71 -10.39
N ASN A 26 4.84 -1.53 -11.12
CA ASN A 26 5.65 -2.67 -11.57
C ASN A 26 6.32 -3.41 -10.40
N ASP A 27 6.72 -2.68 -9.36
CA ASP A 27 7.39 -3.24 -8.20
C ASP A 27 6.41 -4.07 -7.34
N LEU A 28 5.10 -3.80 -7.45
CA LEU A 28 4.06 -4.58 -6.80
C LEU A 28 3.78 -5.93 -7.48
N ARG A 29 4.24 -6.16 -8.71
CA ARG A 29 3.83 -7.34 -9.51
C ARG A 29 4.27 -8.67 -8.93
N GLU A 30 5.54 -8.78 -8.54
CA GLU A 30 6.05 -10.02 -7.94
C GLU A 30 5.44 -10.24 -6.54
N PRO A 31 5.43 -9.25 -5.62
CA PRO A 31 4.67 -9.36 -4.37
C PRO A 31 3.21 -9.79 -4.55
N LEU A 32 2.50 -9.20 -5.51
CA LEU A 32 1.10 -9.53 -5.82
C LEU A 32 0.96 -10.97 -6.33
N LYS A 33 1.84 -11.42 -7.21
CA LYS A 33 1.87 -12.80 -7.69
C LYS A 33 2.06 -13.79 -6.53
N GLU A 34 2.98 -13.51 -5.61
CA GLU A 34 3.21 -14.35 -4.44
C GLU A 34 2.05 -14.28 -3.43
N TYR A 35 1.40 -13.13 -3.27
CA TYR A 35 0.13 -13.03 -2.55
C TYR A 35 -0.95 -13.94 -3.15
N ARG A 36 -1.13 -13.94 -4.48
CA ARG A 36 -2.11 -14.81 -5.15
C ARG A 36 -1.80 -16.30 -4.98
N LYS A 37 -0.52 -16.68 -4.92
CA LYS A 37 -0.10 -18.04 -4.59
C LYS A 37 -0.48 -18.41 -3.15
N ALA A 38 -0.22 -17.52 -2.20
CA ALA A 38 -0.60 -17.70 -0.80
C ALA A 38 -2.10 -17.94 -0.63
N GLU A 39 -2.95 -17.19 -1.33
CA GLU A 39 -4.41 -17.37 -1.30
C GLU A 39 -4.87 -18.73 -1.84
N ARG A 40 -4.04 -19.42 -2.62
CA ARG A 40 -4.30 -20.77 -3.15
C ARG A 40 -3.55 -21.87 -2.39
N GLU A 41 -2.93 -21.52 -1.26
CA GLU A 41 -2.13 -22.44 -0.46
C GLU A 41 -1.01 -23.13 -1.27
N ASP A 42 -0.43 -22.41 -2.25
CA ASP A 42 0.63 -22.96 -3.10
C ASP A 42 1.89 -23.23 -2.25
N PRO A 43 2.46 -24.46 -2.26
CA PRO A 43 3.62 -24.80 -1.46
C PRO A 43 4.89 -24.06 -1.86
N ASN A 44 4.94 -23.45 -3.04
CA ASN A 44 6.07 -22.67 -3.56
C ASN A 44 5.85 -21.16 -3.41
N THR A 45 5.01 -20.75 -2.46
CA THR A 45 4.79 -19.34 -2.13
C THR A 45 6.02 -18.75 -1.46
N ASP A 46 6.54 -17.65 -2.01
CA ASP A 46 7.44 -16.78 -1.26
C ASP A 46 6.61 -15.88 -0.33
N TYR A 47 6.49 -16.32 0.92
CA TYR A 47 5.72 -15.58 1.92
C TYR A 47 6.32 -14.22 2.25
N THR A 48 7.61 -14.00 2.05
CA THR A 48 8.21 -12.67 2.25
C THR A 48 7.60 -11.68 1.28
N GLN A 49 7.51 -12.06 0.00
CA GLN A 49 6.91 -11.25 -1.05
C GLN A 49 5.39 -11.11 -0.88
N ALA A 50 4.69 -12.17 -0.49
CA ALA A 50 3.26 -12.12 -0.20
C ALA A 50 2.94 -11.15 0.95
N TRP A 51 3.73 -11.18 2.03
CA TRP A 51 3.61 -10.26 3.16
C TRP A 51 4.02 -8.83 2.79
N ASN A 52 5.02 -8.66 1.92
CA ASN A 52 5.39 -7.34 1.39
C ASN A 52 4.20 -6.68 0.68
N PHE A 53 3.47 -7.42 -0.15
CA PHE A 53 2.27 -6.90 -0.81
C PHE A 53 1.18 -6.50 0.21
N ARG A 54 0.84 -7.41 1.13
CA ARG A 54 -0.16 -7.14 2.17
C ARG A 54 0.21 -5.93 3.04
N GLY A 55 1.45 -5.88 3.51
CA GLY A 55 1.96 -4.79 4.35
C GLY A 55 1.94 -3.46 3.63
N TYR A 56 2.32 -3.42 2.36
CA TYR A 56 2.25 -2.20 1.56
C TYR A 56 0.82 -1.70 1.40
N VAL A 57 -0.12 -2.58 1.04
CA VAL A 57 -1.54 -2.22 0.86
C VAL A 57 -2.16 -1.72 2.17
N TYR A 58 -1.90 -2.39 3.29
CA TYR A 58 -2.36 -1.91 4.60
C TYR A 58 -1.73 -0.58 4.97
N GLY A 59 -0.43 -0.40 4.73
CA GLY A 59 0.25 0.86 5.03
C GLY A 59 -0.32 2.04 4.24
N VAL A 60 -0.66 1.85 2.96
CA VAL A 60 -1.35 2.89 2.17
C VAL A 60 -2.73 3.15 2.75
N TYR A 61 -3.54 2.11 2.97
CA TYR A 61 -4.89 2.26 3.52
C TYR A 61 -4.89 2.98 4.87
N ASP A 62 -4.04 2.57 5.82
CA ASP A 62 -3.97 3.17 7.16
C ASP A 62 -3.48 4.64 7.12
N ALA A 63 -2.69 5.00 6.11
CA ALA A 63 -2.20 6.36 5.93
C ALA A 63 -3.24 7.29 5.28
N THR A 64 -4.19 6.75 4.52
CA THR A 64 -5.16 7.51 3.70
C THR A 64 -6.61 7.11 3.97
N ASP A 65 -6.90 6.44 5.08
CA ASP A 65 -8.22 5.86 5.40
C ASP A 65 -9.36 6.88 5.31
N SER A 66 -9.10 8.12 5.75
CA SER A 66 -10.03 9.25 5.71
C SER A 66 -10.45 9.70 4.30
N GLU A 67 -9.81 9.20 3.24
CA GLU A 67 -10.14 9.47 1.85
C GLU A 67 -11.17 8.49 1.25
N TYR A 68 -11.53 7.44 2.00
CA TYR A 68 -12.38 6.35 1.52
C TYR A 68 -13.62 6.16 2.40
N CYS A 69 -14.67 5.65 1.80
CA CYS A 69 -15.92 5.35 2.50
C CYS A 69 -16.12 3.83 2.60
N THR A 70 -15.18 3.16 3.28
CA THR A 70 -15.25 1.73 3.53
C THR A 70 -16.40 1.38 4.50
N PRO A 71 -17.09 0.25 4.30
CA PRO A 71 -18.21 -0.14 5.15
C PRO A 71 -17.74 -0.51 6.58
N ARG A 72 -18.67 -0.49 7.54
CA ARG A 72 -18.35 -0.74 8.96
C ARG A 72 -17.76 -2.14 9.22
N ASP A 73 -18.13 -3.12 8.40
CA ASP A 73 -17.66 -4.51 8.43
C ASP A 73 -16.53 -4.76 7.42
N PHE A 74 -15.86 -3.69 6.95
CA PHE A 74 -14.73 -3.79 6.04
C PHE A 74 -13.59 -4.61 6.64
N GLY A 75 -13.24 -5.69 5.93
CA GLY A 75 -12.18 -6.60 6.33
C GLY A 75 -10.97 -6.51 5.41
N GLY A 76 -9.79 -6.82 5.97
CA GLY A 76 -8.54 -6.85 5.20
C GLY A 76 -8.60 -7.76 3.97
N HIS A 77 -9.38 -8.85 4.00
CA HIS A 77 -9.59 -9.70 2.83
C HIS A 77 -10.28 -8.97 1.66
N GLN A 78 -11.27 -8.12 1.93
CA GLN A 78 -11.93 -7.32 0.89
C GLN A 78 -10.97 -6.26 0.34
N LEU A 79 -10.22 -5.58 1.21
CA LEU A 79 -9.18 -4.63 0.80
C LEU A 79 -8.19 -5.27 -0.19
N MET A 80 -7.61 -6.41 0.21
CA MET A 80 -6.65 -7.10 -0.63
C MET A 80 -7.27 -7.56 -1.96
N ALA A 81 -8.51 -8.06 -1.94
CA ALA A 81 -9.19 -8.53 -3.14
C ALA A 81 -9.41 -7.41 -4.17
N VAL A 82 -9.90 -6.24 -3.74
CA VAL A 82 -10.17 -5.12 -4.66
C VAL A 82 -8.88 -4.50 -5.19
N VAL A 83 -7.86 -4.34 -4.35
CA VAL A 83 -6.57 -3.76 -4.75
C VAL A 83 -5.84 -4.68 -5.73
N ALA A 84 -5.75 -5.97 -5.41
CA ALA A 84 -5.12 -6.96 -6.29
C ALA A 84 -5.80 -7.00 -7.67
N LYS A 85 -7.14 -7.03 -7.69
CA LYS A 85 -7.91 -7.01 -8.93
C LYS A 85 -7.64 -5.75 -9.75
N TYR A 86 -7.66 -4.58 -9.12
CA TYR A 86 -7.44 -3.32 -9.83
C TYR A 86 -6.05 -3.24 -10.46
N ILE A 87 -5.01 -3.67 -9.75
CA ILE A 87 -3.64 -3.69 -10.28
C ILE A 87 -3.54 -4.67 -11.47
N GLU A 88 -4.14 -5.86 -11.37
CA GLU A 88 -4.16 -6.88 -12.42
C GLU A 88 -4.92 -6.40 -13.68
N ASP A 89 -6.06 -5.74 -13.49
CA ASP A 89 -6.93 -5.28 -14.59
C ASP A 89 -6.41 -4.02 -15.30
N ASN A 90 -5.40 -3.33 -14.75
CA ASN A 90 -4.91 -2.05 -15.26
C ASN A 90 -3.40 -2.01 -15.53
N PRO A 91 -2.87 -2.86 -16.44
CA PRO A 91 -1.44 -2.91 -16.75
C PRO A 91 -0.87 -1.59 -17.31
N GLN A 92 -1.71 -0.78 -17.97
CA GLN A 92 -1.34 0.55 -18.46
C GLN A 92 -0.96 1.53 -17.34
N LEU A 93 -1.31 1.23 -16.09
CA LEU A 93 -1.01 2.07 -14.92
C LEU A 93 0.20 1.58 -14.11
N TRP A 94 0.85 0.48 -14.48
CA TRP A 94 1.95 -0.07 -13.68
C TRP A 94 3.16 0.86 -13.55
N SER A 95 3.33 1.83 -14.45
CA SER A 95 4.38 2.85 -14.32
C SER A 95 4.06 3.96 -13.32
N LYS A 96 2.84 4.00 -12.76
CA LYS A 96 2.41 4.99 -11.76
C LYS A 96 2.94 4.65 -10.38
N PRO A 97 3.11 5.66 -9.49
CA PRO A 97 3.45 5.42 -8.09
C PRO A 97 2.54 4.37 -7.46
N ALA A 98 3.13 3.46 -6.69
CA ALA A 98 2.42 2.30 -6.15
C ALA A 98 1.31 2.71 -5.16
N ASP A 99 1.54 3.77 -4.40
CA ASP A 99 0.59 4.37 -3.46
C ASP A 99 -0.59 5.00 -4.21
N GLU A 100 -0.34 5.75 -5.28
CA GLU A 100 -1.40 6.28 -6.15
C GLU A 100 -2.25 5.14 -6.76
N LEU A 101 -1.61 4.04 -7.17
CA LEU A 101 -2.29 2.90 -7.77
C LEU A 101 -3.17 2.16 -6.75
N VAL A 102 -2.65 1.93 -5.54
CA VAL A 102 -3.41 1.32 -4.43
C VAL A 102 -4.55 2.23 -3.99
N GLY A 103 -4.28 3.52 -3.77
CA GLY A 103 -5.30 4.49 -3.39
C GLY A 103 -6.40 4.64 -4.45
N SER A 104 -6.03 4.63 -5.74
CA SER A 104 -7.01 4.62 -6.84
C SER A 104 -7.89 3.37 -6.82
N ALA A 105 -7.31 2.20 -6.52
CA ALA A 105 -8.07 0.96 -6.40
C ALA A 105 -9.09 1.02 -5.26
N ILE A 106 -8.68 1.51 -4.09
CA ILE A 106 -9.54 1.62 -2.91
C ILE A 106 -10.65 2.64 -3.18
N LYS A 107 -10.31 3.82 -3.72
CA LYS A 107 -11.28 4.87 -4.06
C LYS A 107 -12.28 4.44 -5.13
N ALA A 108 -11.84 3.65 -6.12
CA ALA A 108 -12.74 3.12 -7.15
C ALA A 108 -13.75 2.11 -6.57
N ALA A 109 -13.35 1.34 -5.55
CA ALA A 109 -14.22 0.37 -4.88
C ALA A 109 -15.11 1.01 -3.80
N PHE A 110 -14.62 2.05 -3.11
CA PHE A 110 -15.26 2.67 -1.95
C PHE A 110 -15.23 4.21 -2.02
N PRO A 111 -15.87 4.82 -3.03
CA PRO A 111 -15.92 6.28 -3.15
C PRO A 111 -16.75 6.89 -2.01
N CYS A 112 -16.35 8.09 -1.57
CA CYS A 112 -17.21 8.95 -0.76
C CYS A 112 -18.08 9.80 -1.68
N ASP A 113 -19.38 9.88 -1.35
CA ASP A 113 -20.37 10.70 -2.05
C ASP A 113 -20.08 12.20 -1.98
#